data_AF-A0A7W0WNF6-F1
#
_entry.id   AF-A0A7W0WNF6-F1
#
_cell.length_a   1.000
_cell.length_b   1.000
_cell.length_c   1.000
_cell.angle_alpha   90.00
_cell.angle_beta   90.00
_cell.angle_gamma   90.00
#
_symmetry.space_group_name_H-M   'P 1'
#
loop_
_entity.id
_entity.type
_entity.pdbx_description
1 polymer ?
#
loop_
_entity_poly.entity_id
_entity_poly.type
_entity_poly.pdbx_seq_one_letter_code
_entity_poly.pdbx_strand_id
1 'polypeptide(L)'
;MAGGARTIDVLNPSSGEVISRVPLGGVAEVEQAVAAARRAFPAWAATPIKERVQVFYRYKALLERHLTELGALVTEEHGKVKSEAEAEILKAIELTEFACSLPQMAVGEVMEVSRGVECRLERHPLGVVASINPFNFPSMVPHWSFPNAVALGNTF
;
A
#
# COMPACT_ATOMS: atom_id res chain seq x y z
N MET A 1 -1.53 -30.06 -11.34
CA MET A 1 -3.01 -30.05 -11.35
C MET A 1 -3.46 -28.75 -10.69
N ALA A 2 -4.13 -27.88 -11.43
CA ALA A 2 -4.66 -26.64 -10.87
C ALA A 2 -5.84 -27.01 -9.95
N GLY A 3 -5.64 -27.00 -8.64
CA GLY A 3 -6.72 -27.14 -7.68
C GLY A 3 -7.67 -25.97 -7.86
N GLY A 4 -8.96 -26.24 -8.07
CA GLY A 4 -9.97 -25.17 -8.20
C GLY A 4 -9.84 -24.19 -7.05
N ALA A 5 -9.69 -22.90 -7.37
CA ALA A 5 -9.45 -21.87 -6.37
C ALA A 5 -10.56 -21.93 -5.33
N ARG A 6 -10.20 -22.25 -4.08
CA ARG A 6 -11.15 -22.19 -2.96
C ARG A 6 -11.59 -20.74 -2.83
N THR A 7 -12.88 -20.48 -2.77
CA THR A 7 -13.42 -19.13 -2.55
C THR A 7 -14.02 -19.02 -1.16
N ILE A 8 -14.05 -17.81 -0.61
CA ILE A 8 -14.84 -17.47 0.57
C ILE A 8 -15.96 -16.51 0.15
N ASP A 9 -17.15 -16.75 0.68
CA ASP A 9 -18.28 -15.83 0.52
C ASP A 9 -18.01 -14.57 1.34
N VAL A 10 -18.17 -13.41 0.72
CA VAL A 10 -18.20 -12.11 1.40
C VAL A 10 -19.65 -11.83 1.74
N LEU A 11 -19.92 -11.63 3.03
CA LEU A 11 -21.27 -11.40 3.54
C LEU A 11 -21.48 -9.91 3.81
N ASN A 12 -22.64 -9.38 3.47
CA ASN A 12 -23.08 -8.11 4.02
C ASN A 12 -23.47 -8.34 5.49
N PRO A 13 -22.79 -7.71 6.47
CA PRO A 13 -23.03 -7.98 7.89
C PRO A 13 -24.40 -7.49 8.39
N SER A 14 -25.07 -6.61 7.64
CA SER A 14 -26.38 -6.06 8.01
C SER A 14 -27.55 -6.95 7.56
N SER A 15 -27.41 -7.66 6.43
CA SER A 15 -28.45 -8.55 5.88
C SER A 15 -28.12 -10.04 6.01
N GLY A 16 -26.84 -10.40 6.15
CA GLY A 16 -26.34 -11.77 6.10
C GLY A 16 -26.26 -12.36 4.69
N GLU A 17 -26.58 -11.58 3.65
CA GLU A 17 -26.56 -12.04 2.26
C GLU A 17 -25.13 -12.11 1.70
N VAL A 18 -24.89 -13.05 0.79
CA VAL A 18 -23.63 -13.14 0.04
C VAL A 18 -23.61 -12.05 -1.03
N ILE A 19 -22.68 -11.11 -0.90
CA ILE A 19 -22.49 -9.99 -1.84
C ILE A 19 -21.38 -10.24 -2.86
N SER A 20 -20.43 -11.11 -2.53
CA SER A 20 -19.32 -11.46 -3.44
C SER A 20 -18.67 -12.78 -3.05
N ARG A 21 -17.75 -13.27 -3.90
CA ARG A 21 -16.87 -14.42 -3.63
C ARG A 21 -15.45 -14.06 -3.97
N VAL A 22 -14.54 -14.19 -3.00
CA VAL A 22 -13.12 -13.90 -3.20
C VAL A 22 -12.28 -15.17 -3.15
N PRO A 23 -11.29 -15.34 -4.04
CA PRO A 23 -10.40 -16.50 -4.01
C PRO A 23 -9.49 -16.45 -2.77
N LEU A 24 -9.35 -17.58 -2.08
CA LEU A 24 -8.40 -17.79 -1.00
C LEU A 24 -7.05 -18.17 -1.61
N GLY A 25 -6.13 -17.21 -1.65
CA GLY A 25 -4.75 -17.44 -2.06
C GLY A 25 -4.05 -18.45 -1.16
N GLY A 26 -3.27 -19.35 -1.77
CA GLY A 26 -2.42 -20.31 -1.08
C GLY A 26 -0.94 -19.99 -1.26
N VAL A 27 -0.09 -20.96 -0.91
CA VAL A 27 1.38 -20.82 -1.01
C VAL A 27 1.81 -20.49 -2.44
N ALA A 28 1.21 -21.12 -3.44
CA ALA A 28 1.56 -20.90 -4.85
C ALA A 28 1.27 -19.46 -5.31
N GLU A 29 0.15 -18.86 -4.92
CA GLU A 29 -0.18 -17.47 -5.24
C GLU A 29 0.75 -16.49 -4.53
N VAL A 30 1.12 -16.78 -3.28
CA VAL A 30 2.11 -15.98 -2.54
C VAL A 30 3.48 -16.04 -3.21
N GLU A 31 3.93 -17.23 -3.62
CA GLU A 31 5.19 -17.40 -4.36
C GLU A 31 5.19 -16.62 -5.68
N GLN A 32 4.07 -16.62 -6.40
CA GLN A 32 3.92 -15.85 -7.64
C GLN A 32 3.99 -14.34 -7.38
N ALA A 33 3.31 -13.84 -6.34
CA ALA A 33 3.36 -12.44 -5.94
C ALA A 33 4.78 -12.01 -5.54
N VAL A 34 5.44 -12.80 -4.67
CA VAL A 34 6.82 -12.54 -4.25
C VAL A 34 7.78 -12.58 -5.44
N ALA A 35 7.62 -13.53 -6.36
CA ALA A 35 8.44 -13.61 -7.56
C ALA A 35 8.25 -12.38 -8.47
N ALA A 36 7.03 -11.88 -8.61
CA ALA A 36 6.75 -10.65 -9.35
C ALA A 36 7.39 -9.42 -8.70
N ALA A 37 7.23 -9.26 -7.39
CA ALA A 37 7.83 -8.18 -6.62
C ALA A 37 9.37 -8.22 -6.73
N ARG A 38 9.99 -9.40 -6.56
CA ARG A 38 11.45 -9.58 -6.73
C ARG A 38 11.94 -9.18 -8.12
N ARG A 39 11.19 -9.50 -9.18
CA ARG A 39 11.55 -9.10 -10.56
C ARG A 39 11.44 -7.60 -10.79
N ALA A 40 10.45 -6.94 -10.17
CA ALA A 40 10.25 -5.50 -10.31
C ALA A 40 11.26 -4.68 -9.48
N PHE A 41 11.76 -5.24 -8.37
CA PHE A 41 12.56 -4.51 -7.38
C PHE A 41 13.79 -3.79 -7.96
N PRO A 42 14.66 -4.41 -8.79
CA PRO A 42 15.87 -3.72 -9.26
C PRO A 42 15.55 -2.45 -10.07
N ALA A 43 14.57 -2.52 -10.96
CA ALA A 43 14.18 -1.39 -11.79
C ALA A 43 13.48 -0.30 -10.96
N TRP A 44 12.58 -0.70 -10.04
CA TRP A 44 11.83 0.24 -9.21
C TRP A 44 12.71 0.94 -8.16
N ALA A 45 13.61 0.21 -7.51
CA ALA A 45 14.55 0.76 -6.53
C ALA A 45 15.48 1.81 -7.17
N ALA A 46 15.88 1.60 -8.44
CA ALA A 46 16.71 2.52 -9.19
C ALA A 46 15.96 3.77 -9.68
N THR A 47 14.62 3.76 -9.75
CA THR A 47 13.82 4.93 -10.12
C THR A 47 13.98 6.04 -9.06
N PRO A 48 14.32 7.29 -9.43
CA PRO A 48 14.47 8.38 -8.46
C PRO A 48 13.21 8.59 -7.62
N ILE A 49 13.37 8.87 -6.31
CA ILE A 49 12.24 9.00 -5.38
C ILE A 49 11.22 10.07 -5.83
N LYS A 50 11.68 11.16 -6.48
CA LYS A 50 10.82 12.21 -7.04
C LYS A 50 9.88 11.71 -8.14
N GLU A 51 10.30 10.71 -8.90
CA GLU A 51 9.50 10.06 -9.94
C GLU A 51 8.55 9.02 -9.32
N ARG A 52 9.02 8.25 -8.34
CA ARG A 52 8.19 7.26 -7.64
C ARG A 52 6.96 7.90 -7.00
N VAL A 53 7.11 9.06 -6.36
CA VAL A 53 5.97 9.77 -5.74
C VAL A 53 4.94 10.30 -6.74
N GLN A 54 5.27 10.42 -8.03
CA GLN A 54 4.26 10.80 -9.04
C GLN A 54 3.17 9.73 -9.19
N VAL A 55 3.48 8.47 -8.89
CA VAL A 55 2.46 7.41 -8.81
C VAL A 55 1.47 7.71 -7.69
N PHE A 56 1.95 8.16 -6.53
CA PHE A 56 1.11 8.46 -5.37
C PHE A 56 0.32 9.75 -5.52
N TYR A 57 0.82 10.77 -6.23
CA TYR A 57 -0.02 11.92 -6.60
C TYR A 57 -1.22 11.50 -7.45
N ARG A 58 -1.02 10.63 -8.44
CA ARG A 58 -2.12 10.09 -9.26
C ARG A 58 -3.05 9.19 -8.45
N TYR A 59 -2.49 8.33 -7.61
CA TYR A 59 -3.26 7.45 -6.75
C TYR A 59 -4.14 8.23 -5.77
N LYS A 60 -3.59 9.27 -5.14
CA LYS A 60 -4.32 10.19 -4.26
C LYS A 60 -5.50 10.83 -4.99
N ALA A 61 -5.28 11.35 -6.21
CA ALA A 61 -6.36 11.93 -7.00
C ALA A 61 -7.48 10.92 -7.34
N LEU A 62 -7.13 9.64 -7.52
CA LEU A 62 -8.12 8.58 -7.70
C LEU A 62 -8.89 8.28 -6.41
N LEU A 63 -8.21 8.22 -5.27
CA LEU A 63 -8.87 8.06 -3.97
C LEU A 63 -9.86 9.20 -3.70
N GLU A 64 -9.47 10.45 -3.96
CA GLU A 64 -10.34 11.63 -3.81
C GLU A 64 -11.54 11.55 -4.76
N ARG A 65 -11.30 11.21 -6.02
CA ARG A 65 -12.35 11.09 -7.04
C ARG A 65 -13.38 10.01 -6.69
N HIS A 66 -12.94 8.90 -6.12
CA HIS A 66 -13.78 7.72 -5.83
C HIS A 66 -14.15 7.62 -4.35
N LEU A 67 -13.98 8.68 -3.55
CA LEU A 67 -14.18 8.68 -2.10
C LEU A 67 -15.52 8.04 -1.68
N THR A 68 -16.62 8.52 -2.25
CA THR A 68 -17.97 8.04 -1.90
C THR A 68 -18.22 6.61 -2.36
N GLU A 69 -17.69 6.21 -3.51
CA GLU A 69 -17.81 4.84 -4.04
C GLU A 69 -17.04 3.85 -3.16
N LEU A 70 -15.80 4.18 -2.81
CA LEU A 70 -14.97 3.38 -1.91
C LEU A 70 -15.57 3.29 -0.50
N GLY A 71 -16.12 4.40 0.01
CA GLY A 71 -16.82 4.42 1.30
C GLY A 71 -18.09 3.56 1.29
N ALA A 72 -18.82 3.50 0.17
CA ALA A 72 -19.98 2.63 0.02
C ALA A 72 -19.58 1.14 0.06
N LEU A 73 -18.47 0.77 -0.59
CA LEU A 73 -17.95 -0.61 -0.53
C LEU A 73 -17.56 -1.01 0.91
N VAL A 74 -16.87 -0.13 1.64
CA VAL A 74 -16.55 -0.38 3.06
C VAL A 74 -17.83 -0.51 3.90
N THR A 75 -18.85 0.30 3.63
CA THR A 75 -20.15 0.17 4.30
C THR A 75 -20.80 -1.19 4.01
N GLU A 76 -20.82 -1.61 2.75
CA GLU A 76 -21.46 -2.86 2.32
C GLU A 76 -20.74 -4.11 2.85
N GLU A 77 -19.41 -4.15 2.78
CA GLU A 77 -18.62 -5.32 3.17
C GLU A 77 -18.30 -5.37 4.68
N HIS A 78 -18.06 -4.22 5.32
CA HIS A 78 -17.67 -4.16 6.73
C HIS A 78 -18.82 -3.74 7.66
N GLY A 79 -19.87 -3.10 7.16
CA GLY A 79 -21.01 -2.65 7.97
C GLY A 79 -20.75 -1.35 8.76
N LYS A 80 -19.70 -0.60 8.44
CA LYS A 80 -19.48 0.72 9.05
C LYS A 80 -20.57 1.68 8.61
N VAL A 81 -20.95 2.61 9.46
CA VAL A 81 -21.81 3.72 9.02
C VAL A 81 -21.06 4.55 7.97
N LYS A 82 -21.81 5.08 6.99
CA LYS A 82 -21.24 5.80 5.83
C LYS A 82 -20.18 6.83 6.21
N SER A 83 -20.42 7.64 7.24
CA SER A 83 -19.49 8.68 7.68
C SER A 83 -18.17 8.11 8.21
N GLU A 84 -18.19 6.96 8.90
CA GLU A 84 -16.98 6.29 9.36
C GLU A 84 -16.22 5.64 8.21
N ALA A 85 -16.94 5.04 7.24
CA ALA A 85 -16.36 4.48 6.04
C ALA A 85 -15.67 5.54 5.17
N GLU A 86 -16.32 6.67 4.93
CA GLU A 86 -15.73 7.80 4.20
C GLU A 86 -14.53 8.39 4.96
N ALA A 87 -14.62 8.52 6.29
CA ALA A 87 -13.49 8.98 7.12
C ALA A 87 -12.28 8.04 7.04
N GLU A 88 -12.51 6.74 6.90
CA GLU A 88 -11.43 5.77 6.70
C GLU A 88 -10.69 5.98 5.37
N ILE A 89 -11.42 6.22 4.27
CA ILE A 89 -10.82 6.52 2.97
C ILE A 89 -10.08 7.87 3.00
N LEU A 90 -10.62 8.86 3.71
CA LEU A 90 -9.90 10.13 3.95
C LEU A 90 -8.58 9.89 4.68
N LYS A 91 -8.52 8.96 5.64
CA LYS A 91 -7.26 8.61 6.29
C LYS A 91 -6.29 7.90 5.34
N ALA A 92 -6.78 7.03 4.45
CA ALA A 92 -5.97 6.44 3.39
C ALA A 92 -5.36 7.51 2.44
N ILE A 93 -6.12 8.57 2.13
CA ILE A 93 -5.65 9.73 1.37
C ILE A 93 -4.52 10.45 2.12
N GLU A 94 -4.71 10.76 3.41
CA GLU A 94 -3.70 11.43 4.24
C GLU A 94 -2.37 10.66 4.30
N LEU A 95 -2.43 9.33 4.38
CA LEU A 95 -1.25 8.46 4.39
C LEU A 95 -0.57 8.42 3.02
N THR A 96 -1.35 8.51 1.95
CA THR A 96 -0.83 8.65 0.59
C THR A 96 -0.14 10.01 0.40
N GLU A 97 -0.70 11.09 0.97
CA GLU A 97 -0.07 12.40 0.99
C GLU A 97 1.25 12.39 1.77
N PHE A 98 1.30 11.70 2.91
CA PHE A 98 2.54 11.51 3.64
C PHE A 98 3.60 10.84 2.77
N ALA A 99 3.24 9.79 2.02
CA ALA A 99 4.15 9.15 1.06
C ALA A 99 4.68 10.12 -0.02
N CYS A 100 3.83 11.04 -0.49
CA CYS A 100 4.25 12.10 -1.43
C CYS A 100 5.27 13.08 -0.82
N SER A 101 5.29 13.25 0.50
CA SER A 101 6.23 14.14 1.20
C SER A 101 7.61 13.53 1.47
N LEU A 102 7.73 12.19 1.37
CA LEU A 102 8.97 11.45 1.63
C LEU A 102 10.23 11.93 0.88
N PRO A 103 10.19 12.49 -0.34
CA PRO A 103 11.39 13.05 -0.99
C PRO A 103 12.09 14.13 -0.15
N GLN A 104 11.34 14.85 0.69
CA GLN A 104 11.88 15.89 1.57
C GLN A 104 12.35 15.33 2.93
N MET A 105 11.91 14.13 3.30
CA MET A 105 12.21 13.50 4.59
C MET A 105 13.29 12.42 4.51
N ALA A 106 13.39 11.73 3.37
CA ALA A 106 14.31 10.62 3.15
C ALA A 106 15.70 11.06 2.64
N VAL A 107 16.04 12.34 2.81
CA VAL A 107 17.31 12.91 2.32
C VAL A 107 18.48 12.32 3.10
N GLY A 108 19.55 11.95 2.40
CA GLY A 108 20.80 11.54 3.02
C GLY A 108 21.53 12.72 3.66
N GLU A 109 22.58 12.43 4.42
CA GLU A 109 23.43 13.45 5.05
C GLU A 109 24.88 13.26 4.61
N VAL A 110 25.62 14.37 4.47
CA VAL A 110 27.05 14.36 4.22
C VAL A 110 27.71 15.32 5.19
N MET A 111 28.74 14.85 5.90
CA MET A 111 29.50 15.64 6.86
C MET A 111 30.99 15.42 6.65
N GLU A 112 31.75 16.49 6.50
CA GLU A 112 33.22 16.44 6.54
C GLU A 112 33.66 16.27 8.00
N VAL A 113 34.24 15.12 8.33
CA VAL A 113 34.68 14.77 9.70
C VAL A 113 36.16 15.05 9.92
N SER A 114 36.93 15.20 8.84
CA SER A 114 38.32 15.64 8.82
C SER A 114 38.65 16.15 7.43
N ARG A 115 39.77 16.87 7.27
CA ARG A 115 40.17 17.44 5.98
C ARG A 115 40.23 16.36 4.90
N GLY A 116 39.33 16.44 3.92
CA GLY A 116 39.23 15.48 2.82
C GLY A 116 38.61 14.12 3.20
N VAL A 117 37.96 14.02 4.36
CA VAL A 117 37.25 12.82 4.82
C VAL A 117 35.79 13.15 5.10
N GLU A 118 34.90 12.54 4.32
CA GLU A 118 33.45 12.66 4.48
C GLU A 118 32.83 11.40 5.08
N CYS A 119 31.83 11.59 5.95
CA CYS A 119 30.88 10.56 6.35
C CYS A 119 29.54 10.81 5.65
N ARG A 120 28.89 9.74 5.18
CA ARG A 120 27.60 9.82 4.49
C ARG A 120 26.56 8.91 5.15
N LEU A 121 25.34 9.43 5.27
CA LEU A 121 24.16 8.66 5.64
C LEU A 121 23.29 8.49 4.39
N GLU A 122 23.02 7.25 4.01
CA GLU A 122 22.16 6.91 2.88
C GLU A 122 21.02 5.99 3.33
N ARG A 123 19.88 6.07 2.62
CA ARG A 123 18.73 5.20 2.85
C ARG A 123 18.46 4.39 1.60
N HIS A 124 18.47 3.07 1.74
CA HIS A 124 18.27 2.12 0.65
C HIS A 124 17.01 1.30 0.92
N PRO A 125 16.20 0.99 -0.11
CA PRO A 125 15.05 0.10 0.07
C PRO A 125 15.52 -1.31 0.45
N LEU A 126 14.69 -2.02 1.23
CA LEU A 126 15.00 -3.35 1.76
C LEU A 126 14.75 -4.47 0.74
N GLY A 127 13.77 -4.32 -0.14
CA GLY A 127 13.41 -5.36 -1.11
C GLY A 127 11.91 -5.54 -1.28
N VAL A 128 11.47 -6.80 -1.15
CA VAL A 128 10.06 -7.17 -1.11
C VAL A 128 9.56 -7.09 0.33
N VAL A 129 8.48 -6.35 0.55
CA VAL A 129 7.86 -6.13 1.86
C VAL A 129 6.47 -6.75 1.86
N ALA A 130 6.18 -7.63 2.82
CA ALA A 130 4.84 -8.15 3.03
C ALA A 130 4.14 -7.39 4.17
N SER A 131 2.84 -7.18 4.05
CA SER A 131 2.00 -6.58 5.09
C SER A 131 0.76 -7.43 5.31
N ILE A 132 0.53 -7.80 6.58
CA ILE A 132 -0.62 -8.57 7.01
C ILE A 132 -1.48 -7.63 7.85
N ASN A 133 -2.70 -7.37 7.37
CA ASN A 133 -3.57 -6.34 7.93
C ASN A 133 -4.80 -6.96 8.61
N PRO A 134 -5.27 -6.39 9.73
CA PRO A 134 -6.52 -6.79 10.36
C PRO A 134 -7.73 -6.31 9.53
N PHE A 135 -8.90 -6.87 9.83
CA PHE A 135 -10.13 -6.58 9.08
C PHE A 135 -10.83 -5.28 9.51
N ASN A 136 -10.54 -4.75 10.71
CA ASN A 136 -11.34 -3.69 11.33
C ASN A 136 -11.25 -2.31 10.65
N PHE A 137 -10.24 -2.11 9.79
CA PHE A 137 -10.04 -0.92 8.97
C PHE A 137 -9.42 -1.35 7.63
N PRO A 138 -10.24 -1.92 6.72
CA PRO A 138 -9.76 -2.62 5.53
C PRO A 138 -9.06 -1.72 4.51
N SER A 139 -9.30 -0.41 4.55
CA SER A 139 -8.60 0.58 3.72
C SER A 139 -7.48 1.27 4.50
N MET A 140 -7.77 1.84 5.67
CA MET A 140 -6.79 2.69 6.37
C MET A 140 -5.51 1.94 6.79
N VAL A 141 -5.63 0.72 7.33
CA VAL A 141 -4.47 0.02 7.91
C VAL A 141 -3.46 -0.43 6.83
N PRO A 142 -3.88 -1.00 5.68
CA PRO A 142 -2.95 -1.24 4.57
C PRO A 142 -2.21 0.03 4.12
N HIS A 143 -2.88 1.18 4.10
CA HIS A 143 -2.28 2.47 3.71
C HIS A 143 -1.23 2.98 4.71
N TRP A 144 -1.17 2.49 5.95
CA TRP A 144 -0.04 2.79 6.84
C TRP A 144 1.28 2.25 6.29
N SER A 145 1.22 1.16 5.52
CA SER A 145 2.42 0.43 5.07
C SER A 145 2.75 0.67 3.60
N PHE A 146 1.83 0.34 2.68
CA PHE A 146 2.20 0.17 1.28
C PHE A 146 2.62 1.47 0.55
N PRO A 147 1.97 2.64 0.74
CA PRO A 147 2.36 3.85 0.03
C PRO A 147 3.78 4.27 0.41
N ASN A 148 4.10 4.17 1.70
CA ASN A 148 5.42 4.50 2.24
C ASN A 148 6.50 3.52 1.76
N ALA A 149 6.24 2.21 1.88
CA ALA A 149 7.19 1.19 1.45
C ALA A 149 7.54 1.35 -0.03
N VAL A 150 6.53 1.51 -0.88
CA VAL A 150 6.70 1.62 -2.34
C VAL A 150 7.33 2.96 -2.73
N ALA A 151 6.94 4.08 -2.10
CA ALA A 151 7.58 5.39 -2.34
C ALA A 151 9.07 5.39 -1.95
N LEU A 152 9.46 4.66 -0.90
CA LEU A 152 10.87 4.47 -0.51
C LEU A 152 11.64 3.51 -1.44
N GLY A 153 10.99 2.93 -2.45
CA GLY A 153 11.64 2.09 -3.46
C GLY A 153 11.56 0.59 -3.19
N ASN A 154 10.79 0.17 -2.18
CA ASN A 154 10.49 -1.25 -1.99
C ASN A 154 9.44 -1.70 -3.01
N THR A 155 9.35 -3.01 -3.17
CA THR A 155 8.20 -3.67 -3.79
C THR A 155 7.36 -4.32 -2.69
N PHE A 156 6.09 -4.55 -2.95
CA PHE A 156 5.10 -4.91 -1.94
C PHE A 156 4.23 -6.06 -2.44
#